data_AF-A0A9K3DB66-F1
#
_entry.id   AF-A0A9K3DB66-F1
#
_cell.length_a   1.000
_cell.length_b   1.000
_cell.length_c   1.000
_cell.angle_alpha   90.00
_cell.angle_beta   90.00
_cell.angle_gamma   90.00
#
_symmetry.space_group_name_H-M   'P 1'
#
loop_
_entity.id
_entity.type
_entity.pdbx_description
1 polymer ?
#
loop_
_entity_poly.entity_id
_entity_poly.type
_entity_poly.pdbx_seq_one_letter_code
_entity_poly.pdbx_strand_id
1 'polypeptide(L)'
;MPSLLLVCIPPHPRFSFDRMEPSAPNLEGASLVHNPWDEDKAYLVGGFGEDGYNDVISEYTISDGSHTEWDTTLTDMGWHGLVKAGVAVLKSPSDAQEIVIIGGYHNVGNTVTSEVLIVDIATQE
;
A
#
# COMPACT_ATOMS: atom_id res chain seq x y z
N MET A 1 -7.62 14.05 -22.94
CA MET A 1 -7.59 14.40 -21.49
C MET A 1 -7.51 13.08 -20.74
N PRO A 2 -6.47 12.80 -19.95
CA PRO A 2 -6.49 11.61 -19.11
C PRO A 2 -7.50 11.83 -17.98
N SER A 3 -8.47 10.92 -17.87
CA SER A 3 -9.50 10.91 -16.83
C SER A 3 -9.07 9.96 -15.72
N LEU A 4 -8.92 10.48 -14.50
CA LEU A 4 -8.69 9.69 -13.29
C LEU A 4 -10.02 9.00 -12.91
N LEU A 5 -10.04 7.67 -12.91
CA LEU A 5 -11.17 6.88 -12.41
C LEU A 5 -10.83 6.40 -11.00
N LEU A 6 -11.45 7.01 -9.98
CA LEU A 6 -11.38 6.51 -8.62
C LEU A 6 -12.34 5.32 -8.48
N VAL A 7 -11.81 4.11 -8.40
CA VAL A 7 -12.61 2.91 -8.13
C VAL A 7 -12.61 2.67 -6.63
N CYS A 8 -13.71 2.97 -5.95
CA CYS A 8 -13.96 2.42 -4.62
C CYS A 8 -14.27 0.93 -4.77
N ILE A 9 -13.32 0.06 -4.41
CA ILE A 9 -13.55 -1.38 -4.34
C ILE A 9 -14.31 -1.67 -3.03
N PRO A 10 -15.59 -2.10 -3.08
CA PRO A 10 -16.27 -2.55 -1.87
C PRO A 10 -15.55 -3.81 -1.35
N PRO A 11 -15.51 -4.05 -0.02
CA PRO A 11 -14.89 -5.24 0.53
C PRO A 11 -15.50 -6.48 -0.12
N HIS A 12 -14.70 -7.19 -0.91
CA HIS A 12 -15.15 -8.37 -1.63
C HIS A 12 -15.34 -9.50 -0.61
N PRO A 13 -16.48 -10.21 -0.60
CA PRO A 13 -16.80 -11.23 0.41
C PRO A 13 -15.91 -12.49 0.39
N ARG A 14 -14.83 -12.48 -0.40
CA ARG A 14 -13.82 -13.55 -0.47
C ARG A 14 -12.50 -13.18 0.22
N PHE A 15 -12.29 -11.91 0.61
CA PHE A 15 -11.20 -11.51 1.48
C PHE A 15 -11.70 -11.54 2.94
N SER A 16 -11.76 -12.73 3.51
CA SER A 16 -11.77 -12.86 4.98
C SER A 16 -10.33 -12.68 5.45
N PHE A 17 -10.08 -11.69 6.31
CA PHE A 17 -8.79 -11.52 6.99
C PHE A 17 -8.43 -12.73 7.90
N ASP A 18 -9.32 -13.72 8.04
CA ASP A 18 -9.17 -14.94 8.84
C ASP A 18 -8.06 -15.91 8.38
N ARG A 19 -7.30 -15.58 7.33
CA ARG A 19 -6.21 -16.44 6.81
C ARG A 19 -4.84 -15.78 6.69
N MET A 20 -4.67 -14.54 7.14
CA MET A 20 -3.32 -14.08 7.46
C MET A 20 -2.95 -14.70 8.79
N GLU A 21 -1.88 -15.50 8.81
CA GLU A 21 -1.30 -16.08 10.02
C GLU A 21 -1.22 -15.03 11.16
N PRO A 22 -1.35 -15.44 12.44
CA PRO A 22 -1.30 -14.54 13.60
C PRO A 22 0.08 -13.88 13.82
N SER A 23 1.03 -14.03 12.89
CA SER A 23 2.29 -13.31 12.84
C SER A 23 2.26 -12.09 11.90
N ALA A 24 1.17 -11.85 11.17
CA ALA A 24 0.98 -10.55 10.54
C ALA A 24 0.93 -9.51 11.66
N PRO A 25 1.84 -8.52 11.70
CA PRO A 25 1.78 -7.47 12.71
C PRO A 25 0.37 -6.88 12.71
N ASN A 26 -0.12 -6.41 13.86
CA ASN A 26 -1.32 -5.59 13.84
C ASN A 26 -1.09 -4.51 12.76
N LEU A 27 -1.96 -4.42 11.76
CA LEU A 27 -1.79 -3.53 10.61
C LEU A 27 -2.98 -2.57 10.57
N GLU A 28 -3.34 -2.04 11.74
CA GLU A 28 -4.50 -1.19 11.86
C GLU A 28 -4.31 0.06 10.98
N GLY A 29 -5.28 0.32 10.11
CA GLY A 29 -5.23 1.46 9.20
C GLY A 29 -4.23 1.31 8.04
N ALA A 30 -3.60 0.15 7.84
CA ALA A 30 -2.85 -0.12 6.62
C ALA A 30 -3.79 -0.09 5.40
N SER A 31 -3.23 0.26 4.24
CA SER A 31 -3.98 0.33 2.99
C SER A 31 -3.52 -0.79 2.05
N LEU A 32 -4.43 -1.68 1.69
CA LEU A 32 -4.18 -2.80 0.79
C LEU A 32 -4.70 -2.48 -0.61
N VAL A 33 -3.90 -2.75 -1.63
CA VAL A 33 -4.29 -2.62 -3.03
C VAL A 33 -3.87 -3.85 -3.82
N HIS A 34 -4.75 -4.33 -4.71
CA HIS A 34 -4.44 -5.41 -5.65
C HIS A 34 -3.80 -4.84 -6.92
N ASN A 35 -2.86 -5.57 -7.54
CA ASN A 35 -2.30 -5.20 -8.82
C ASN A 35 -3.21 -5.69 -9.97
N PRO A 36 -3.86 -4.81 -10.75
CA PRO A 36 -4.77 -5.25 -11.81
C PRO A 36 -4.06 -5.78 -13.06
N TRP A 37 -2.72 -5.69 -13.14
CA TRP A 37 -1.91 -6.23 -14.24
C TRP A 37 -1.09 -7.46 -13.86
N ASP A 38 -1.06 -7.80 -12.57
CA ASP A 38 -0.50 -9.05 -12.05
C ASP A 38 -1.44 -9.59 -10.96
N GLU A 39 -2.29 -10.54 -11.36
CA GLU A 39 -3.35 -11.04 -10.49
C GLU A 39 -2.84 -11.71 -9.21
N ASP A 40 -1.57 -12.12 -9.18
CA ASP A 40 -0.95 -12.75 -8.02
C ASP A 40 -0.29 -11.76 -7.06
N LYS A 41 -0.33 -10.46 -7.35
CA LYS A 41 0.35 -9.43 -6.56
C LYS A 41 -0.62 -8.48 -5.88
N ALA A 42 -0.33 -8.18 -4.61
CA ALA A 42 -0.97 -7.12 -3.85
C ALA A 42 0.07 -6.34 -3.05
N TYR A 43 -0.24 -5.08 -2.74
CA TYR A 43 0.64 -4.21 -1.99
C TYR A 43 -0.05 -3.71 -0.74
N LEU A 44 0.64 -3.82 0.38
CA LEU A 44 0.24 -3.27 1.66
C LEU A 44 1.09 -2.03 1.94
N VAL A 45 0.44 -0.92 2.23
CA VAL A 45 1.10 0.36 2.47
C VAL A 45 0.80 0.83 3.88
N GLY A 46 1.87 1.06 4.63
CA GLY A 46 1.82 1.62 5.98
C GLY A 46 1.11 0.71 6.99
N GLY A 47 0.51 1.34 8.01
CA GLY A 47 -0.19 0.64 9.09
C GLY A 47 0.35 0.96 10.48
N PHE A 48 -0.34 0.44 11.49
CA PHE A 48 0.03 0.56 12.89
C PHE A 48 0.06 -0.82 13.55
N GLY A 49 1.25 -1.21 14.02
CA GLY A 49 1.52 -2.48 14.70
C GLY A 49 2.04 -2.32 16.12
N GLU A 50 2.48 -3.44 16.71
CA GLU A 50 2.91 -3.50 18.12
C GLU A 50 4.11 -2.59 18.41
N ASP A 51 5.03 -2.49 17.44
CA ASP A 51 6.22 -1.62 17.51
C ASP A 51 5.94 -0.17 17.07
N GLY A 52 4.67 0.13 16.75
CA GLY A 52 4.20 1.45 16.36
C GLY A 52 3.89 1.56 14.88
N TYR A 53 4.26 2.69 14.31
CA TYR A 53 3.92 3.04 12.94
C TYR A 53 4.82 2.32 11.93
N ASN A 54 4.20 1.68 10.94
CA ASN A 54 4.90 1.00 9.86
C ASN A 54 5.10 1.97 8.69
N ASP A 55 6.36 2.16 8.31
CA ASP A 55 6.78 3.08 7.26
C ASP A 55 7.20 2.31 6.01
N VAL A 56 6.54 1.19 5.74
CA VAL A 56 6.94 0.25 4.68
C VAL A 56 5.86 0.06 3.63
N ILE A 57 6.31 -0.39 2.46
CA ILE A 57 5.47 -0.99 1.44
C ILE A 57 5.86 -2.46 1.36
N SER A 58 4.88 -3.35 1.48
CA SER A 58 5.09 -4.79 1.38
C SER A 58 4.38 -5.32 0.14
N GLU A 59 5.12 -6.04 -0.69
CA GLU A 59 4.55 -6.84 -1.79
C GLU A 59 4.17 -8.23 -1.28
N TYR A 60 2.95 -8.66 -1.58
CA TYR A 60 2.44 -9.99 -1.28
C TYR A 60 2.24 -10.79 -2.56
N THR A 61 2.67 -12.04 -2.54
CA THR A 61 2.29 -13.07 -3.52
C THR A 61 1.07 -13.82 -2.98
N ILE A 62 -0.05 -13.71 -3.66
CA ILE A 62 -1.36 -14.18 -3.15
C ILE A 62 -1.42 -15.71 -3.14
N SER A 63 -0.86 -16.36 -4.16
CA SER A 63 -0.95 -17.79 -4.39
C SER A 63 -0.27 -18.63 -3.31
N ASP A 64 0.84 -18.14 -2.76
CA ASP A 64 1.63 -18.83 -1.74
C ASP A 64 1.67 -18.11 -0.39
N GLY A 65 1.12 -16.89 -0.31
CA GLY A 65 1.08 -16.09 0.91
C GLY A 65 2.43 -15.51 1.34
N SER A 66 3.46 -15.61 0.49
CA SER A 66 4.75 -14.99 0.73
C SER A 66 4.66 -13.46 0.60
N HIS A 67 5.55 -12.75 1.28
CA HIS A 67 5.68 -11.31 1.13
C HIS A 67 7.13 -10.85 1.23
N THR A 68 7.39 -9.68 0.69
CA THR A 68 8.68 -8.99 0.74
C THR A 68 8.42 -7.53 1.06
N GLU A 69 9.14 -7.00 2.04
CA GLU A 69 9.17 -5.57 2.32
C GLU A 69 10.19 -4.93 1.38
N TRP A 70 9.83 -3.81 0.77
CA TRP A 70 10.74 -3.09 -0.11
C TRP A 70 11.76 -2.30 0.69
N ASP A 71 13.00 -2.25 0.17
CA ASP A 71 14.09 -1.45 0.76
C ASP A 71 13.76 0.05 0.79
N THR A 72 12.93 0.55 -0.14
CA THR A 72 12.47 1.93 -0.10
C THR A 72 11.30 2.08 0.88
N THR A 73 11.55 2.81 1.97
CA THR A 73 10.54 3.07 2.99
C THR A 73 9.73 4.34 2.70
N LEU A 74 8.51 4.42 3.23
CA LEU A 74 7.74 5.67 3.27
C LEU A 74 8.53 6.76 4.02
N THR A 75 9.35 6.38 5.00
CA THR A 75 10.29 7.27 5.69
C THR A 75 11.26 7.95 4.72
N ASP A 76 11.89 7.20 3.81
CA ASP A 76 12.81 7.76 2.82
C ASP A 76 12.12 8.74 1.87
N MET A 77 10.80 8.59 1.74
CA MET A 77 9.91 9.47 0.99
C MET A 77 9.29 10.60 1.84
N GLY A 78 9.72 10.75 3.11
CA GLY A 78 9.31 11.81 4.03
C GLY A 78 8.01 11.55 4.81
N TRP A 79 7.46 10.34 4.71
CA TRP A 79 6.17 9.95 5.27
C TRP A 79 6.35 8.96 6.41
N HIS A 80 6.22 9.44 7.65
CA HIS A 80 6.27 8.58 8.84
C HIS A 80 4.90 8.34 9.45
N GLY A 81 4.60 7.09 9.68
CA GLY A 81 3.40 6.55 10.26
C GLY A 81 2.18 6.74 9.44
N LEU A 82 2.29 6.39 8.16
CA LEU A 82 1.18 6.47 7.25
C LEU A 82 0.09 5.44 7.61
N VAL A 83 -1.11 5.94 7.89
CA VAL A 83 -2.32 5.14 8.03
C VAL A 83 -3.48 5.78 7.26
N LYS A 84 -4.42 4.95 6.81
CA LYS A 84 -5.67 5.34 6.14
C LYS A 84 -5.43 6.16 4.86
N ALA A 85 -4.40 5.81 4.11
CA ALA A 85 -4.11 6.42 2.82
C ALA A 85 -5.07 5.92 1.74
N GLY A 86 -5.31 6.74 0.72
CA GLY A 86 -5.82 6.22 -0.55
C GLY A 86 -4.68 5.57 -1.30
N VAL A 87 -4.84 4.32 -1.74
CA VAL A 87 -3.80 3.62 -2.52
C VAL A 87 -4.41 3.02 -3.79
N ALA A 88 -3.70 3.18 -4.90
CA ALA A 88 -4.06 2.61 -6.19
C ALA A 88 -2.81 2.11 -6.92
N VAL A 89 -2.91 1.02 -7.67
CA VAL A 89 -1.91 0.67 -8.67
C VAL A 89 -2.38 1.23 -10.00
N LEU A 90 -1.53 2.06 -10.63
CA LEU A 90 -1.79 2.64 -11.94
C LEU A 90 -0.75 2.15 -12.93
N LYS A 91 -1.09 2.20 -14.22
CA LYS A 91 -0.18 1.94 -15.31
C LYS A 91 -0.01 3.20 -16.13
N SER A 92 1.24 3.64 -16.24
CA SER A 92 1.63 4.79 -17.05
C SER A 92 1.45 4.49 -18.56
N PRO A 93 1.39 5.53 -19.42
CA PRO A 93 1.36 5.34 -20.87
C PRO A 93 2.58 4.60 -21.45
N SER A 94 3.69 4.55 -20.70
CA SER A 94 4.90 3.80 -21.03
C SER A 94 4.84 2.33 -20.59
N ASP A 95 3.67 1.84 -20.15
CA ASP A 95 3.45 0.50 -19.58
C ASP A 95 4.17 0.21 -18.25
N ALA A 96 4.88 1.18 -17.66
CA ALA A 96 5.39 1.07 -16.29
C ALA A 96 4.22 1.10 -15.29
N GLN A 97 4.31 0.29 -14.24
CA GLN A 97 3.30 0.20 -13.19
C GLN A 97 3.77 0.93 -11.94
N GLU A 98 2.88 1.67 -11.30
CA GLU A 98 3.18 2.56 -10.20
C GLU A 98 2.16 2.36 -9.07
N ILE A 99 2.62 2.39 -7.83
CA ILE A 99 1.74 2.56 -6.67
C ILE A 99 1.58 4.05 -6.41
N VAL A 100 0.35 4.52 -6.44
CA VAL A 100 -0.01 5.89 -6.09
C VAL A 100 -0.64 5.90 -4.71
N ILE A 101 -0.04 6.66 -3.81
CA ILE A 101 -0.45 6.84 -2.42
C ILE A 101 -0.90 8.29 -2.26
N ILE A 102 -2.12 8.50 -1.77
CA ILE A 102 -2.76 9.82 -1.68
C ILE A 102 -3.25 10.05 -0.26
N GLY A 103 -2.74 11.13 0.33
CA GLY A 103 -3.13 11.59 1.65
C GLY A 103 -2.98 10.51 2.72
N GLY A 104 -3.75 10.65 3.78
CA GLY A 104 -3.68 9.78 4.95
C GLY A 104 -3.25 10.55 6.18
N TYR A 105 -3.09 9.82 7.27
CA TYR A 105 -2.60 10.36 8.53
C TYR A 105 -1.16 9.93 8.72
N HIS A 106 -0.29 10.87 9.09
CA HIS A 106 1.10 10.60 9.38
C HIS A 106 1.42 11.08 10.81
N ASN A 107 2.22 10.30 11.54
CA ASN A 107 2.46 10.50 12.98
C ASN A 107 3.32 11.73 13.29
N VAL A 108 4.00 12.30 12.29
CA VAL A 108 4.77 13.54 12.49
C VAL A 108 3.80 14.71 12.67
N GLY A 109 3.42 14.98 13.91
CA GLY A 109 2.58 16.12 14.28
C GLY A 109 1.07 15.85 14.31
N ASN A 110 0.65 14.57 14.25
CA ASN A 110 -0.76 14.17 14.19
C ASN A 110 -1.52 14.86 13.05
N THR A 111 -0.88 14.96 11.89
CA THR A 111 -1.39 15.72 10.74
C THR A 111 -1.99 14.80 9.70
N VAL A 112 -3.00 15.32 9.00
CA VAL A 112 -3.51 14.72 7.77
C VAL A 112 -2.74 15.35 6.63
N THR A 113 -2.17 14.52 5.76
CA THR A 113 -1.53 14.97 4.54
C THR A 113 -2.51 14.90 3.37
N SER A 114 -2.32 15.78 2.39
CA SER A 114 -3.01 15.77 1.09
C SER A 114 -2.02 15.55 -0.06
N GLU A 115 -0.78 15.20 0.28
CA GLU A 115 0.28 14.94 -0.66
C GLU A 115 0.02 13.64 -1.43
N VAL A 116 0.68 13.55 -2.59
CA VAL A 116 0.63 12.38 -3.47
C VAL A 116 2.05 11.86 -3.62
N LEU A 117 2.20 10.56 -3.40
CA LEU A 117 3.43 9.83 -3.58
C LEU A 117 3.24 8.79 -4.69
N ILE A 118 4.24 8.65 -5.55
CA ILE A 118 4.24 7.72 -6.67
C ILE A 118 5.49 6.84 -6.53
N VAL A 119 5.28 5.53 -6.51
CA VAL A 119 6.33 4.54 -6.35
C VAL A 119 6.36 3.67 -7.60
N ASP A 120 7.46 3.70 -8.35
CA ASP A 120 7.66 2.80 -9.48
C ASP A 120 7.94 1.39 -8.95
N ILE A 121 7.14 0.42 -9.40
CA ILE A 121 7.23 -0.98 -8.97
C ILE A 121 8.49 -1.63 -9.55
N ALA A 122 8.89 -1.25 -10.77
CA ALA A 122 9.99 -1.91 -11.48
C ALA A 122 11.37 -1.61 -10.88
N THR A 123 11.49 -0.57 -10.06
CA THR A 123 12.74 -0.15 -9.43
C THR A 123 12.89 -0.64 -7.99
N GLN A 124 11.92 -1.40 -7.49
CA GLN A 124 11.99 -1.95 -6.13
C GLN A 124 12.70 -3.30 -6.20
N GLU A 125 13.74 -3.45 -5.38
CA GLU A 125 14.50 -4.69 -5.18
C GLU A 125 14.17 -5.29 -3.82
#